data_AF-A0A2E3ES90-F1
#
_entry.id   AF-A0A2E3ES90-F1
#
_cell.length_a   1.000
_cell.length_b   1.000
_cell.length_c   1.000
_cell.angle_alpha   90.00
_cell.angle_beta   90.00
_cell.angle_gamma   90.00
#
_symmetry.space_group_name_H-M   'P 1'
#
loop_
_entity.id
_entity.type
_entity.pdbx_description
1 polymer ?
#
loop_
_entity_poly.entity_id
_entity_poly.type
_entity_poly.pdbx_seq_one_letter_code
_entity_poly.pdbx_strand_id
1 'polypeptide(L)'
;TTVIETGGAFPVGASLVTDAQGRAVAVSGPLAVAAGATAVQSAAADGATVLTGADLPEFVFADALEASAGAGRKVEVLLRR
;
A
#
# COMPACT_ATOMS: atom_id res chain seq x y z
N THR A 1 9.08 -15.24 -3.97
CA THR A 1 9.46 -13.87 -3.61
C THR A 1 10.09 -13.21 -4.82
N THR A 2 10.29 -11.90 -4.82
CA THR A 2 11.00 -11.19 -5.88
C THR A 2 11.68 -9.95 -5.31
N VAL A 3 12.64 -9.39 -6.06
CA VAL A 3 13.31 -8.13 -5.70
C VAL A 3 12.71 -6.99 -6.52
N ILE A 4 12.33 -5.90 -5.86
CA ILE A 4 11.73 -4.73 -6.51
C ILE A 4 12.40 -3.43 -6.09
N GLU A 5 12.29 -2.42 -6.94
CA GLU A 5 12.72 -1.06 -6.63
C GLU A 5 11.65 -0.34 -5.79
N THR A 6 12.10 0.40 -4.79
CA THR A 6 11.25 1.12 -3.85
C THR A 6 11.07 2.59 -4.25
N GLY A 7 9.86 3.13 -4.07
CA GLY A 7 9.51 4.53 -4.29
C GLY A 7 9.50 5.37 -3.01
N GLY A 8 9.66 4.74 -1.84
CA GLY A 8 9.62 5.42 -0.54
C GLY A 8 10.04 4.51 0.62
N ALA A 9 9.94 5.03 1.85
CA ALA A 9 10.26 4.29 3.07
C ALA A 9 9.06 3.47 3.56
N PHE A 10 9.30 2.26 4.07
CA PHE A 10 8.28 1.39 4.65
C PHE A 10 8.88 0.29 5.54
N PRO A 11 8.14 -0.22 6.53
CA PRO A 11 8.60 -1.31 7.40
C PRO A 11 8.42 -2.70 6.75
N VAL A 12 9.06 -3.72 7.35
CA VAL A 12 8.78 -5.14 7.05
C VAL A 12 7.32 -5.44 7.34
N GLY A 13 6.69 -6.27 6.51
CA GLY A 13 5.28 -6.64 6.61
C GLY A 13 4.32 -5.57 6.06
N ALA A 14 4.83 -4.44 5.57
CA ALA A 14 3.99 -3.47 4.88
C ALA A 14 3.44 -4.06 3.58
N SER A 15 2.14 -3.87 3.36
CA SER A 15 1.50 -4.13 2.08
C SER A 15 1.85 -3.03 1.08
N LEU A 16 2.12 -3.42 -0.16
CA LEU A 16 2.73 -2.57 -1.18
C LEU A 16 1.82 -2.37 -2.39
N VAL A 17 1.83 -1.14 -2.91
CA VAL A 17 1.23 -0.71 -4.19
C VAL A 17 2.30 -0.08 -5.07
N THR A 18 1.99 0.15 -6.35
CA THR A 18 2.88 0.81 -7.30
C THR A 18 2.64 2.33 -7.32
N ASP A 19 3.74 3.10 -7.28
CA ASP A 19 3.69 4.54 -7.58
C ASP A 19 3.54 4.80 -9.10
N ALA A 20 3.45 6.07 -9.49
CA ALA A 20 3.29 6.47 -10.89
C ALA A 20 4.49 6.09 -11.78
N GLN A 21 5.61 5.69 -11.20
CA GLN A 21 6.83 5.27 -11.88
C GLN A 21 7.00 3.74 -11.83
N GLY A 22 6.03 3.00 -11.29
CA GLY A 22 6.06 1.54 -11.17
C GLY A 22 6.93 1.01 -10.02
N ARG A 23 7.32 1.86 -9.06
CA ARG A 23 8.10 1.44 -7.88
C ARG A 23 7.19 1.13 -6.69
N ALA A 24 7.72 0.34 -5.78
CA ALA A 24 6.98 -0.11 -4.60
C ALA A 24 6.90 0.96 -3.53
N VAL A 25 5.69 1.29 -3.10
CA VAL A 25 5.43 2.17 -1.95
C VAL A 25 4.49 1.49 -0.98
N ALA A 26 4.59 1.81 0.31
CA ALA A 26 3.59 1.36 1.27
C ALA A 26 2.22 1.88 0.86
N VAL A 27 1.21 1.02 0.99
CA VAL A 27 -0.18 1.45 0.90
C VAL A 27 -0.39 2.59 1.89
N SER A 28 -0.86 3.73 1.40
CA SER A 28 -1.15 4.89 2.21
C SER A 28 -2.51 5.47 1.84
N GLY A 29 -3.21 5.97 2.85
CA GLY A 29 -4.39 6.81 2.70
C GLY A 29 -5.73 6.08 2.56
N PRO A 30 -6.82 6.70 3.02
CA PRO A 30 -8.19 6.26 2.71
C PRO A 30 -8.48 6.42 1.20
N LEU A 31 -9.39 5.61 0.67
CA LEU A 31 -9.89 5.78 -0.70
C LEU A 31 -10.47 7.19 -0.85
N ALA A 32 -9.94 7.97 -1.79
CA ALA A 32 -10.49 9.28 -2.10
C ALA A 32 -11.90 9.11 -2.69
N VAL A 33 -12.89 9.80 -2.13
CA VAL A 33 -14.22 9.91 -2.72
C VAL A 33 -14.11 10.70 -4.01
N ALA A 34 -14.48 10.10 -5.14
CA ALA A 34 -14.45 10.76 -6.45
C ALA A 34 -15.34 12.02 -6.47
N ALA A 35 -14.96 13.02 -7.26
CA ALA A 35 -15.76 14.24 -7.40
C ALA A 35 -17.20 13.90 -7.85
N GLY A 36 -18.20 14.33 -7.08
CA GLY A 36 -19.62 14.06 -7.34
C GLY A 36 -20.19 12.83 -6.63
N ALA A 37 -19.38 12.03 -5.95
CA ALA A 37 -19.88 10.97 -5.07
C ALA A 37 -20.32 11.54 -3.71
N THR A 38 -21.39 11.00 -3.14
CA THR A 38 -21.87 11.38 -1.80
C THR A 38 -21.04 10.63 -0.76
N ALA A 39 -20.29 11.36 0.06
CA ALA A 39 -19.57 10.76 1.20
C ALA A 39 -20.60 10.28 2.23
N VAL A 40 -20.72 8.97 2.39
CA VAL A 40 -21.57 8.38 3.44
C VAL A 40 -20.72 8.30 4.69
N GLN A 41 -21.09 9.09 5.71
CA GLN A 41 -20.31 9.08 6.94
C GLN A 41 -20.48 7.77 7.70
N SER A 42 -19.43 6.95 7.76
CA SER A 42 -19.33 5.78 8.61
C SER A 42 -18.00 5.82 9.33
N ALA A 43 -18.01 5.80 10.66
CA ALA A 43 -16.78 5.79 11.46
C ALA A 43 -15.86 4.58 11.14
N ALA A 44 -16.42 3.49 10.59
CA ALA A 44 -15.64 2.35 10.11
C ALA A 44 -15.13 2.52 8.66
N ALA A 45 -15.80 3.32 7.83
CA ALA A 45 -15.43 3.55 6.44
C ALA A 45 -14.59 4.82 6.22
N ASP A 46 -14.73 5.83 7.08
CA ASP A 46 -14.17 7.17 6.90
C ASP A 46 -12.82 7.39 7.60
N GLY A 47 -12.36 6.48 8.45
CA GLY A 47 -11.04 6.65 9.05
C GLY A 47 -10.61 5.67 10.14
N ALA A 48 -9.32 5.37 10.11
CA ALA A 48 -8.44 4.85 11.15
C ALA A 48 -8.23 3.33 11.29
N THR A 49 -9.05 2.44 10.73
CA THR A 49 -8.64 1.03 10.61
C THR A 49 -7.83 0.84 9.34
N VAL A 50 -6.55 1.23 9.42
CA VAL A 50 -5.51 0.81 8.47
C VAL A 50 -5.51 -0.71 8.42
N LEU A 51 -6.22 -1.27 7.44
CA LEU A 51 -5.95 -2.53 6.76
C LEU A 51 -5.64 -3.75 7.64
N THR A 52 -6.12 -3.79 8.88
CA THR A 52 -5.98 -4.95 9.78
C THR A 52 -7.28 -5.73 9.73
N GLY A 53 -7.36 -6.68 8.79
CA GLY A 53 -8.52 -7.58 8.62
C GLY A 53 -9.61 -7.12 7.64
N ALA A 54 -9.43 -5.99 6.96
CA ALA A 54 -10.25 -5.63 5.80
C ALA A 54 -9.73 -6.34 4.54
N ASP A 55 -10.62 -6.61 3.57
CA ASP A 55 -10.20 -7.05 2.23
C ASP A 55 -9.23 -6.01 1.67
N LEU A 56 -8.03 -6.45 1.29
CA LEU A 56 -7.02 -5.53 0.79
C LEU A 56 -7.48 -4.91 -0.53
N PRO A 57 -7.12 -3.65 -0.80
CA PRO A 57 -7.37 -3.02 -2.09
C PRO A 57 -6.85 -3.92 -3.23
N GLU A 58 -7.62 -4.01 -4.31
CA GLU A 58 -7.28 -4.82 -5.51
C GLU A 58 -5.90 -4.48 -6.10
N PHE A 59 -5.36 -3.31 -5.77
CA PHE A 59 -4.06 -2.83 -6.24
C PHE A 59 -2.87 -3.24 -5.37
N VAL A 60 -3.09 -3.91 -4.22
CA VAL A 60 -2.00 -4.41 -3.39
C VAL A 60 -1.41 -5.68 -4.01
N PHE A 61 -0.15 -5.62 -4.40
CA PHE A 61 0.48 -6.72 -5.16
C PHE A 61 1.50 -7.53 -4.34
N ALA A 62 1.99 -7.01 -3.21
CA ALA A 62 3.05 -7.67 -2.44
C ALA A 62 3.10 -7.25 -0.97
N ASP A 63 3.80 -8.04 -0.16
CA ASP A 63 4.24 -7.69 1.20
C ASP A 63 5.75 -7.55 1.29
N ALA A 64 6.21 -6.55 2.03
CA ALA A 64 7.63 -6.31 2.29
C ALA A 64 8.23 -7.41 3.18
N LEU A 65 9.28 -8.09 2.71
CA LEU A 65 10.10 -8.97 3.55
C LEU A 65 11.28 -8.21 4.18
N GLU A 66 11.67 -7.10 3.57
CA GLU A 66 12.70 -6.18 4.06
C GLU A 66 12.15 -4.75 4.18
N ALA A 67 12.67 -3.98 5.12
CA ALA A 67 12.32 -2.57 5.25
C ALA A 67 13.08 -1.73 4.19
N SER A 68 12.45 -0.65 3.73
CA SER A 68 13.11 0.37 2.91
C SER A 68 13.23 1.68 3.68
N ALA A 69 14.41 2.31 3.59
CA ALA A 69 14.68 3.62 4.17
C ALA A 69 14.40 4.79 3.20
N GLY A 70 14.03 4.51 1.95
CA GLY A 70 13.79 5.55 0.93
C GLY A 70 13.78 5.01 -0.50
N ALA A 71 13.50 5.87 -1.47
CA ALA A 71 13.39 5.49 -2.88
C ALA A 71 14.71 4.98 -3.49
N GLY A 72 14.60 4.19 -4.57
CA GLY A 72 15.73 3.65 -5.35
C GLY A 72 16.43 2.45 -4.70
N ARG A 73 15.98 2.00 -3.52
CA ARG A 73 16.49 0.76 -2.91
C ARG A 73 15.87 -0.45 -3.58
N LYS A 74 16.63 -1.54 -3.65
CA LYS A 74 16.14 -2.86 -4.04
C LYS A 74 15.89 -3.68 -2.79
N VAL A 75 14.67 -4.18 -2.62
CA VAL A 75 14.26 -4.96 -1.45
C VAL A 75 13.53 -6.22 -1.86
N GLU A 76 13.62 -7.26 -1.05
CA GLU A 76 12.86 -8.49 -1.28
C GLU A 76 11.41 -8.39 -0.77
N VAL A 77 10.48 -8.95 -1.54
CA VAL A 77 9.05 -8.97 -1.24
C VAL A 77 8.41 -10.32 -1.52
N LEU A 78 7.26 -10.57 -0.89
CA LEU A 78 6.37 -11.69 -1.18
C LEU A 78 5.23 -11.21 -2.08
N LEU A 79 5.23 -11.64 -3.35
CA LEU A 79 4.13 -11.38 -4.28
C LEU A 79 2.85 -12.09 -3.81
N ARG A 80 1.73 -11.38 -3.92
CA ARG A 80 0.39 -11.93 -3.65
C ARG A 80 -0.24 -12.45 -4.94
N ARG A 81 -1.15 -13.40 -4.81
CA ARG A 81 -1.87 -14.04 -5.92
C ARG A 81 -3.14 -13.27 -6.26
#